data_AF-A0A7C4UXR4-F1
#
_entry.id   AF-A0A7C4UXR4-F1
#
_cell.length_a   1.000
_cell.length_b   1.000
_cell.length_c   1.000
_cell.angle_alpha   90.00
_cell.angle_beta   90.00
_cell.angle_gamma   90.00
#
_symmetry.space_group_name_H-M   'P 1'
#
loop_
_entity.id
_entity.type
_entity.pdbx_description
1 polymer ?
#
loop_
_entity_poly.entity_id
_entity_poly.type
_entity_poly.pdbx_seq_one_letter_code
_entity_poly.pdbx_strand_id
1 'polypeptide(L)'
;MRTTWLALILFLALLVVLGSTTPARTQEVDKDRIDRAVNYAVAFLKRNQAGPGFWVHNGGGPEDEYNIGATALVGLALLESDVPRDDRALAGAANLVRGALPRLTLTYTVSLAILFLDRYRGGKDPELVRRLALRLAAAQNQADGGWGYNVPMLSPQAEANWMANLKRLKNAKNIQGNGQQLAPGTNSDNSNTQFAVLALWVARVHDIPVDYCLLLAEWHFRTTQHSNGGWNYGLNLGGPAGDPPTPSMTCSGLLGLAIAYGTKREQAASLRAGGDKLEGGAAKPMPLPRFDIDSDQAVQRAKAFLAGSLRKQRTEIPHFLYFLWSLERVSVTYRWKDYDGIDWYAYGSNILLNDQQR
;
A
#
# COMPACT_ATOMS: atom_id res chain seq x y z
N MET A 1 75.77 -0.60 -12.32
CA MET A 1 75.45 -0.97 -10.93
C MET A 1 74.55 0.10 -10.34
N ARG A 2 73.35 -0.32 -9.90
CA ARG A 2 72.54 0.22 -8.79
C ARG A 2 72.04 1.69 -8.84
N THR A 3 70.69 1.78 -8.77
CA THR A 3 69.85 2.73 -7.98
C THR A 3 69.79 4.18 -8.46
N THR A 4 68.66 4.89 -8.62
CA THR A 4 67.27 4.79 -8.10
C THR A 4 66.45 5.87 -8.83
N TRP A 5 65.42 5.54 -9.63
CA TRP A 5 63.99 5.60 -9.29
C TRP A 5 63.58 6.80 -8.40
N LEU A 6 63.00 7.86 -9.00
CA LEU A 6 61.96 8.76 -8.41
C LEU A 6 61.60 9.99 -9.30
N ALA A 7 61.40 9.83 -10.60
CA ALA A 7 60.95 10.94 -11.46
C ALA A 7 59.98 10.53 -12.58
N LEU A 8 59.10 9.57 -12.31
CA LEU A 8 58.15 9.03 -13.31
C LEU A 8 56.78 8.68 -12.71
N ILE A 9 56.28 9.52 -11.78
CA ILE A 9 54.91 9.37 -11.21
C ILE A 9 54.04 10.62 -11.44
N LEU A 10 54.55 11.69 -12.06
CA LEU A 10 53.82 12.96 -12.18
C LEU A 10 53.46 13.38 -13.62
N PHE A 11 53.36 12.42 -14.54
CA PHE A 11 52.91 12.68 -15.92
C PHE A 11 51.87 11.68 -16.46
N LEU A 12 51.13 11.03 -15.55
CA LEU A 12 49.98 10.17 -15.86
C LEU A 12 48.74 10.50 -14.99
N ALA A 13 48.70 11.71 -14.42
CA ALA A 13 47.63 12.19 -13.55
C ALA A 13 46.64 13.14 -14.24
N LEU A 14 46.59 13.18 -15.57
CA LEU A 14 45.63 14.02 -16.30
C LEU A 14 45.09 13.35 -17.58
N LEU A 15 44.82 12.04 -17.51
CA LEU A 15 43.72 11.49 -18.29
C LEU A 15 42.49 11.59 -17.41
N VAL A 16 41.77 12.68 -17.64
CA VAL A 16 40.36 12.82 -17.33
C VAL A 16 39.69 11.51 -17.78
N VAL A 17 39.47 10.61 -16.83
CA VAL A 17 38.41 9.61 -16.93
C VAL A 17 37.14 10.45 -16.81
N LEU A 18 36.77 11.09 -17.91
CA LEU A 18 35.38 11.21 -18.30
C LEU A 18 34.94 9.76 -18.47
N GLY A 19 34.66 9.12 -17.34
CA GLY A 19 33.71 8.05 -17.32
C GLY A 19 32.48 8.68 -17.90
N SER A 20 32.26 8.46 -19.18
CA SER A 20 30.93 8.52 -19.75
C SER A 20 30.12 7.57 -18.85
N THR A 21 29.48 8.14 -17.83
CA THR A 21 28.25 7.59 -17.30
C THR A 21 27.31 7.66 -18.49
N THR A 22 27.42 6.69 -19.39
CA THR A 22 26.34 6.37 -20.29
C THR A 22 25.15 6.24 -19.35
N PRO A 23 24.14 7.13 -19.39
CA PRO A 23 22.94 6.89 -18.61
C PRO A 23 22.56 5.46 -18.93
N ALA A 24 22.37 4.63 -17.90
CA ALA A 24 21.95 3.25 -18.07
C ALA A 24 20.86 3.30 -19.13
N ARG A 25 21.16 2.73 -20.32
CA ARG A 25 20.29 2.84 -21.48
C ARG A 25 18.96 2.33 -20.97
N THR A 26 17.97 3.21 -20.86
CA THR A 26 16.61 2.86 -20.46
C THR A 26 16.25 1.70 -21.37
N GLN A 27 16.22 0.49 -20.80
CA GLN A 27 15.92 -0.69 -21.57
C GLN A 27 14.42 -0.60 -21.82
N GLU A 28 14.09 0.08 -22.92
CA GLU A 28 12.73 0.32 -23.33
C GLU A 28 12.01 -1.03 -23.35
N VAL A 29 10.97 -1.15 -22.54
CA VAL A 29 10.27 -2.43 -22.40
C VAL A 29 9.44 -2.63 -23.66
N ASP A 30 9.60 -3.79 -24.29
CA ASP A 30 8.80 -4.19 -25.44
C ASP A 30 7.32 -4.23 -25.06
N LYS A 31 6.58 -3.20 -25.46
CA LYS A 31 5.15 -3.04 -25.17
C LYS A 31 4.34 -4.22 -25.71
N ASP A 32 4.65 -4.72 -26.91
CA ASP A 32 3.92 -5.84 -27.48
C ASP A 32 4.16 -7.12 -26.68
N ARG A 33 5.37 -7.30 -26.14
CA ARG A 33 5.67 -8.40 -25.23
C ARG A 33 4.93 -8.27 -23.90
N ILE A 34 4.80 -7.06 -23.35
CA ILE A 34 3.98 -6.79 -22.16
C ILE A 34 2.51 -7.13 -22.45
N ASP A 35 1.95 -6.60 -23.54
CA ASP A 35 0.55 -6.81 -23.90
C ASP A 35 0.23 -8.31 -24.09
N ARG A 36 1.13 -9.05 -24.74
CA ARG A 36 1.01 -10.52 -24.85
C ARG A 36 1.04 -11.21 -23.48
N ALA A 37 1.93 -10.78 -22.59
CA ALA A 37 2.04 -11.36 -21.25
C ALA A 37 0.80 -11.07 -20.39
N VAL A 38 0.25 -9.85 -20.46
CA VAL A 38 -1.01 -9.48 -19.78
C VAL A 38 -2.17 -10.30 -20.33
N ASN A 39 -2.31 -10.40 -21.66
CA ASN A 39 -3.35 -11.22 -22.28
C ASN A 39 -3.25 -12.70 -21.88
N TYR A 40 -2.03 -13.24 -21.82
CA TYR A 40 -1.79 -14.59 -21.32
C TYR A 40 -2.21 -14.75 -19.86
N ALA A 41 -1.84 -13.80 -18.99
CA ALA A 41 -2.23 -13.81 -17.58
C ALA A 41 -3.75 -13.72 -17.38
N VAL A 42 -4.45 -12.85 -18.13
CA VAL A 42 -5.91 -12.76 -18.14
C VAL A 42 -6.53 -14.09 -18.53
N ALA A 43 -6.05 -14.71 -19.61
CA ALA A 43 -6.54 -16.01 -20.05
C ALA A 43 -6.24 -17.12 -19.02
N PHE A 44 -5.07 -17.10 -18.40
CA PHE A 44 -4.70 -18.01 -17.33
C PHE A 44 -5.63 -17.90 -16.13
N LEU A 45 -5.88 -16.67 -15.63
CA LEU A 45 -6.79 -16.44 -14.51
C LEU A 45 -8.20 -16.94 -14.83
N LYS A 46 -8.73 -16.65 -16.03
CA LYS A 46 -10.05 -17.12 -16.44
C LYS A 46 -10.13 -18.65 -16.55
N ARG A 47 -9.07 -19.32 -17.02
CA ARG A 47 -9.03 -20.79 -17.12
C ARG A 47 -8.92 -21.49 -15.76
N ASN A 48 -8.29 -20.86 -14.77
CA ASN A 48 -8.07 -21.42 -13.43
C ASN A 48 -9.16 -21.07 -12.42
N GLN A 49 -10.35 -20.73 -12.89
CA GLN A 49 -11.54 -20.61 -12.04
C GLN A 49 -11.95 -21.98 -11.51
N ALA A 50 -12.17 -22.10 -10.20
CA ALA A 50 -12.75 -23.30 -9.59
C ALA A 50 -14.29 -23.37 -9.73
N GLY A 51 -14.90 -22.23 -10.10
CA GLY A 51 -16.30 -22.07 -10.45
C GLY A 51 -16.52 -20.68 -11.05
N PRO A 52 -17.72 -20.35 -11.57
CA PRO A 52 -17.97 -19.05 -12.18
C PRO A 52 -17.65 -17.88 -11.24
N GLY A 53 -16.56 -17.16 -11.52
CA GLY A 53 -16.04 -16.06 -10.74
C GLY A 53 -15.37 -16.44 -9.41
N PHE A 54 -15.00 -17.71 -9.22
CA PHE A 54 -14.42 -18.21 -7.96
C PHE A 54 -12.98 -18.69 -8.14
N TRP A 55 -12.09 -18.20 -7.29
CA TRP A 55 -10.69 -18.63 -7.22
C TRP A 55 -10.35 -19.12 -5.81
N VAL A 56 -9.61 -20.22 -5.76
CA VAL A 56 -9.15 -20.84 -4.51
C VAL A 56 -7.82 -20.22 -4.09
N HIS A 57 -7.70 -19.91 -2.81
CA HIS A 57 -6.46 -19.54 -2.17
C HIS A 57 -5.67 -20.80 -1.81
N ASN A 58 -4.47 -20.96 -2.37
CA ASN A 58 -3.64 -22.15 -2.17
C ASN A 58 -2.71 -22.05 -0.94
N GLY A 59 -3.09 -21.28 0.07
CA GLY A 59 -2.39 -21.18 1.37
C GLY A 59 -3.35 -21.52 2.50
N GLY A 60 -2.95 -22.38 3.43
CA GLY A 60 -3.83 -22.86 4.51
C GLY A 60 -4.47 -21.76 5.38
N GLY A 61 -5.50 -22.11 6.15
CA GLY A 61 -6.24 -21.23 7.07
C GLY A 61 -7.76 -21.34 6.86
N PRO A 62 -8.60 -20.36 7.27
CA PRO A 62 -10.05 -20.42 7.03
C PRO A 62 -10.33 -20.36 5.53
N GLU A 63 -10.43 -21.53 4.90
CA GLU A 63 -10.43 -21.69 3.44
C GLU A 63 -11.49 -20.80 2.78
N ASP A 64 -12.70 -20.77 3.36
CA ASP A 64 -13.81 -19.99 2.81
C ASP A 64 -13.52 -18.49 2.72
N GLU A 65 -12.96 -17.86 3.76
CA GLU A 65 -12.74 -16.41 3.74
C GLU A 65 -11.51 -16.03 2.92
N TYR A 66 -10.44 -16.84 2.95
CA TYR A 66 -9.29 -16.61 2.08
C TYR A 66 -9.62 -16.79 0.60
N ASN A 67 -10.50 -17.73 0.24
CA ASN A 67 -10.99 -17.88 -1.12
C ASN A 67 -11.76 -16.64 -1.58
N ILE A 68 -12.52 -15.98 -0.71
CA ILE A 68 -13.16 -14.69 -1.01
C ILE A 68 -12.11 -13.60 -1.23
N GLY A 69 -11.07 -13.54 -0.39
CA GLY A 69 -9.96 -12.61 -0.55
C GLY A 69 -9.22 -12.81 -1.88
N ALA A 70 -8.89 -14.05 -2.23
CA ALA A 70 -8.28 -14.41 -3.50
C ALA A 70 -9.19 -14.05 -4.68
N THR A 71 -10.49 -14.34 -4.59
CA THR A 71 -11.48 -13.97 -5.61
C THR A 71 -11.55 -12.45 -5.80
N ALA A 72 -11.55 -11.66 -4.73
CA ALA A 72 -11.53 -10.20 -4.81
C ALA A 72 -10.23 -9.67 -5.42
N LEU A 73 -9.08 -10.26 -5.06
CA LEU A 73 -7.78 -9.89 -5.63
C LEU A 73 -7.69 -10.20 -7.13
N VAL A 74 -8.15 -11.38 -7.56
CA VAL A 74 -8.19 -11.75 -8.99
C VAL A 74 -9.17 -10.85 -9.73
N GLY A 75 -10.34 -10.56 -9.16
CA GLY A 75 -11.30 -9.62 -9.73
C GLY A 75 -10.70 -8.23 -9.94
N LEU A 76 -9.95 -7.72 -8.96
CA LEU A 76 -9.22 -6.46 -9.08
C LEU A 76 -8.16 -6.52 -10.18
N ALA A 77 -7.36 -7.59 -10.25
CA ALA A 77 -6.34 -7.77 -11.28
C ALA A 77 -6.93 -7.78 -12.71
N LEU A 78 -8.07 -8.46 -12.91
CA LEU A 78 -8.77 -8.49 -14.18
C LEU A 78 -9.28 -7.09 -14.58
N LEU A 79 -9.83 -6.31 -13.63
CA LEU A 79 -10.27 -4.94 -13.88
C LEU A 79 -9.12 -3.98 -14.23
N GLU A 80 -7.97 -4.14 -13.57
CA GLU A 80 -6.77 -3.34 -13.88
C GLU A 80 -6.06 -3.82 -15.17
N SER A 81 -6.46 -4.97 -15.71
CA SER A 81 -6.02 -5.48 -17.01
C SER A 81 -7.05 -5.19 -18.12
N ASP A 82 -7.91 -4.18 -17.91
CA ASP A 82 -8.94 -3.73 -18.86
C ASP A 82 -9.97 -4.79 -19.28
N VAL A 83 -10.18 -5.84 -18.47
CA VAL A 83 -11.27 -6.78 -18.72
C VAL A 83 -12.61 -6.06 -18.50
N PRO A 84 -13.56 -6.12 -19.46
CA PRO A 84 -14.86 -5.46 -19.33
C PRO A 84 -15.63 -5.90 -18.09
N ARG A 85 -16.30 -4.96 -17.43
CA ARG A 85 -17.02 -5.20 -16.16
C ARG A 85 -18.16 -6.22 -16.29
N ASP A 86 -18.77 -6.31 -17.46
CA ASP A 86 -19.83 -7.27 -17.79
C ASP A 86 -19.30 -8.67 -18.16
N ASP A 87 -17.98 -8.88 -18.12
CA ASP A 87 -17.39 -10.21 -18.25
C ASP A 87 -17.94 -11.15 -17.16
N ARG A 88 -18.34 -12.35 -17.58
CA ARG A 88 -18.98 -13.35 -16.72
C ARG A 88 -18.13 -13.70 -15.49
N ALA A 89 -16.80 -13.73 -15.61
CA ALA A 89 -15.91 -14.04 -14.50
C ALA A 89 -15.92 -12.91 -13.45
N LEU A 90 -15.89 -11.64 -13.91
CA LEU A 90 -15.98 -10.47 -13.04
C LEU A 90 -17.35 -10.34 -12.37
N ALA A 91 -18.43 -10.54 -13.12
CA ALA A 91 -19.79 -10.54 -12.57
C ALA A 91 -19.98 -11.64 -11.51
N GLY A 92 -19.46 -12.85 -11.76
CA GLY A 92 -19.45 -13.95 -10.79
C GLY A 92 -18.67 -13.59 -9.52
N ALA A 93 -17.47 -13.04 -9.67
CA ALA A 93 -16.62 -12.62 -8.55
C ALA A 93 -17.31 -11.56 -7.70
N ALA A 94 -17.89 -10.53 -8.33
CA ALA A 94 -18.63 -9.48 -7.64
C ALA A 94 -19.81 -10.05 -6.84
N ASN A 95 -20.56 -11.01 -7.41
CA ASN A 95 -21.68 -11.65 -6.71
C ASN A 95 -21.23 -12.47 -5.50
N LEU A 96 -20.15 -13.25 -5.63
CA LEU A 96 -19.61 -14.06 -4.52
C LEU A 96 -19.08 -13.18 -3.39
N VAL A 97 -18.29 -12.16 -3.73
CA VAL A 97 -17.73 -11.21 -2.76
C VAL A 97 -18.85 -10.47 -2.02
N ARG A 98 -19.89 -9.99 -2.74
CA ARG A 98 -21.08 -9.36 -2.14
C ARG A 98 -21.80 -10.26 -1.15
N GLY A 99 -22.04 -11.51 -1.52
CA GLY A 99 -22.68 -12.49 -0.63
C GLY A 99 -21.89 -12.78 0.64
N ALA A 100 -20.56 -12.58 0.61
CA ALA A 100 -19.69 -12.83 1.75
C ALA A 100 -19.52 -11.61 2.68
N LEU A 101 -19.75 -10.38 2.22
CA LEU A 101 -19.47 -9.15 3.01
C LEU A 101 -19.98 -9.19 4.46
N PRO A 102 -21.21 -9.66 4.76
CA PRO A 102 -21.71 -9.66 6.13
C PRO A 102 -20.85 -10.43 7.13
N ARG A 103 -20.07 -11.42 6.68
CA ARG A 103 -19.35 -12.41 7.50
C ARG A 103 -17.82 -12.30 7.43
N LEU A 104 -17.27 -11.32 6.71
CA LEU A 104 -15.83 -11.12 6.61
C LEU A 104 -15.23 -10.57 7.92
N THR A 105 -14.15 -11.20 8.36
CA THR A 105 -13.44 -10.91 9.62
C THR A 105 -11.94 -10.75 9.46
N LEU A 106 -11.37 -10.99 8.29
CA LEU A 106 -9.94 -10.85 8.02
C LEU A 106 -9.64 -9.50 7.36
N THR A 107 -8.65 -8.78 7.89
CA THR A 107 -8.26 -7.45 7.42
C THR A 107 -7.93 -7.44 5.92
N TYR A 108 -7.18 -8.42 5.41
CA TYR A 108 -6.90 -8.55 3.98
C TYR A 108 -8.17 -8.74 3.16
N THR A 109 -9.02 -9.70 3.53
CA THR A 109 -10.22 -10.04 2.75
C THR A 109 -11.20 -8.88 2.75
N VAL A 110 -11.41 -8.24 3.89
CA VAL A 110 -12.23 -7.03 4.02
C VAL A 110 -11.69 -5.91 3.14
N SER A 111 -10.38 -5.65 3.19
CA SER A 111 -9.75 -4.58 2.41
C SER A 111 -9.83 -4.85 0.90
N LEU A 112 -9.54 -6.07 0.47
CA LEU A 112 -9.62 -6.48 -0.93
C LEU A 112 -11.06 -6.43 -1.46
N ALA A 113 -12.04 -6.84 -0.66
CA ALA A 113 -13.45 -6.74 -1.03
C ALA A 113 -13.87 -5.28 -1.26
N ILE A 114 -13.46 -4.34 -0.40
CA ILE A 114 -13.71 -2.91 -0.58
C ILE A 114 -13.06 -2.40 -1.88
N LEU A 115 -11.76 -2.67 -2.07
CA LEU A 115 -11.02 -2.21 -3.25
C LEU A 115 -11.60 -2.74 -4.56
N PHE A 116 -11.92 -4.03 -4.59
CA PHE A 116 -12.49 -4.68 -5.76
C PHE A 116 -13.89 -4.13 -6.10
N LEU A 117 -14.79 -4.04 -5.11
CA LEU A 117 -16.16 -3.58 -5.35
C LEU A 117 -16.24 -2.10 -5.73
N ASP A 118 -15.36 -1.26 -5.17
CA ASP A 118 -15.22 0.13 -5.61
C ASP A 118 -14.77 0.19 -7.08
N ARG A 119 -13.72 -0.53 -7.45
CA ARG A 119 -13.19 -0.52 -8.84
C ARG A 119 -14.18 -1.09 -9.85
N TYR A 120 -14.94 -2.11 -9.44
CA TYR A 120 -16.03 -2.70 -10.23
C TYR A 120 -17.14 -1.66 -10.51
N ARG A 121 -17.30 -0.64 -9.66
CA ARG A 121 -18.28 0.47 -9.77
C ARG A 121 -19.71 -0.01 -10.05
N GLY A 122 -20.07 -1.16 -9.51
CA GLY A 122 -21.37 -1.80 -9.69
C GLY A 122 -22.48 -1.28 -8.77
N GLY A 123 -22.30 -0.12 -8.14
CA GLY A 123 -23.35 0.79 -7.64
C GLY A 123 -24.42 0.26 -6.68
N LYS A 124 -24.24 -0.86 -5.97
CA LYS A 124 -25.33 -1.49 -5.19
C LYS A 124 -25.07 -1.71 -3.70
N ASP A 125 -23.87 -1.41 -3.20
CA ASP A 125 -23.48 -1.86 -1.85
C ASP A 125 -22.92 -0.75 -0.93
N PRO A 126 -23.35 0.53 -1.01
CA PRO A 126 -22.78 1.58 -0.18
C PRO A 126 -22.91 1.26 1.32
N GLU A 127 -24.01 0.63 1.75
CA GLU A 127 -24.20 0.23 3.15
C GLU A 127 -23.23 -0.88 3.59
N LEU A 128 -22.98 -1.88 2.74
CA LEU A 128 -22.09 -2.99 3.08
C LEU A 128 -20.62 -2.54 3.07
N VAL A 129 -20.22 -1.70 2.11
CA VAL A 129 -18.89 -1.08 2.11
C VAL A 129 -18.72 -0.19 3.34
N ARG A 130 -19.77 0.58 3.72
CA ARG A 130 -19.77 1.35 4.97
C ARG A 130 -19.53 0.50 6.19
N ARG A 131 -20.27 -0.60 6.32
CA ARG A 131 -20.10 -1.57 7.41
C ARG A 131 -18.67 -2.10 7.49
N LEU A 132 -18.11 -2.52 6.35
CA LEU A 132 -16.75 -3.07 6.31
C LEU A 132 -15.69 -2.03 6.68
N ALA A 133 -15.82 -0.79 6.21
CA ALA A 133 -14.93 0.29 6.59
C ALA A 133 -15.05 0.65 8.08
N LEU A 134 -16.25 0.58 8.67
CA LEU A 134 -16.43 0.71 10.12
C LEU A 134 -15.76 -0.43 10.89
N ARG A 135 -15.78 -1.67 10.38
CA ARG A 135 -15.01 -2.79 10.97
C ARG A 135 -13.51 -2.51 10.93
N LEU A 136 -12.98 -2.03 9.81
CA LEU A 136 -11.58 -1.61 9.72
C LEU A 136 -11.27 -0.48 10.72
N ALA A 137 -12.09 0.56 10.79
CA ALA A 137 -11.89 1.64 11.76
C ALA A 137 -11.90 1.13 13.21
N ALA A 138 -12.80 0.19 13.53
CA ALA A 138 -12.89 -0.43 14.85
C ALA A 138 -11.72 -1.37 15.17
N ALA A 139 -11.10 -1.98 14.15
CA ALA A 139 -9.97 -2.89 14.29
C ALA A 139 -8.63 -2.16 14.48
N GLN A 140 -8.55 -0.86 14.16
CA GLN A 140 -7.29 -0.13 14.25
C GLN A 140 -6.82 -0.09 15.70
N ASN A 141 -5.61 -0.61 15.93
CA ASN A 141 -5.02 -0.60 17.25
C ASN A 141 -4.69 0.84 17.65
N GLN A 142 -5.35 1.37 18.69
CA GLN A 142 -5.11 2.76 19.12
C GLN A 142 -3.80 2.94 19.87
N ALA A 143 -3.16 1.84 20.32
CA ALA A 143 -1.86 1.91 20.95
C ALA A 143 -0.75 2.25 19.95
N ASP A 144 -0.79 1.63 18.78
CA ASP A 144 0.28 1.71 17.78
C ASP A 144 -0.14 2.26 16.41
N GLY A 145 -1.44 2.46 16.18
CA GLY A 145 -2.01 3.01 14.94
C GLY A 145 -2.08 2.08 13.74
N GLY A 146 -1.66 0.82 13.89
CA GLY A 146 -1.67 -0.19 12.83
C GLY A 146 -2.90 -1.12 12.88
N TRP A 147 -2.87 -2.11 12.00
CA TRP A 147 -3.85 -3.19 11.93
C TRP A 147 -3.18 -4.56 12.04
N GLY A 148 -3.84 -5.47 12.73
CA GLY A 148 -3.54 -6.90 12.67
C GLY A 148 -4.44 -7.64 11.69
N TYR A 149 -4.47 -8.97 11.81
CA TYR A 149 -5.15 -9.86 10.87
C TYR A 149 -6.68 -9.86 10.93
N ASN A 150 -7.27 -9.44 12.05
CA ASN A 150 -8.70 -9.58 12.29
C ASN A 150 -9.39 -8.23 12.46
N VAL A 151 -10.64 -8.15 12.01
CA VAL A 151 -11.56 -7.06 12.29
C VAL A 151 -12.74 -7.57 13.13
N PRO A 152 -13.30 -6.74 14.03
CA PRO A 152 -14.42 -7.17 14.85
C PRO A 152 -15.72 -7.23 14.02
N MET A 153 -16.59 -8.17 14.38
CA MET A 153 -17.99 -8.13 13.97
C MET A 153 -18.72 -7.05 14.76
N LEU A 154 -19.28 -6.05 14.08
CA LEU A 154 -20.03 -4.97 14.71
C LEU A 154 -21.53 -5.26 14.65
N SER A 155 -22.23 -5.00 15.76
CA SER A 155 -23.70 -4.90 15.76
C SER A 155 -24.13 -3.57 15.15
N PRO A 156 -25.40 -3.42 14.71
CA PRO A 156 -25.89 -2.12 14.21
C PRO A 156 -25.70 -0.96 15.19
N GLN A 157 -25.84 -1.22 16.50
CA GLN A 157 -25.57 -0.21 17.52
C GLN A 157 -24.08 0.14 17.61
N ALA A 158 -23.19 -0.85 17.52
CA ALA A 158 -21.75 -0.61 17.50
C ALA A 158 -21.31 0.16 16.24
N GLU A 159 -21.90 -0.14 15.08
CA GLU A 159 -21.70 0.62 13.84
C GLU A 159 -22.10 2.09 14.01
N ALA A 160 -23.29 2.36 14.58
CA ALA A 160 -23.76 3.71 14.86
C ALA A 160 -22.83 4.45 15.84
N ASN A 161 -22.37 3.78 16.90
CA ASN A 161 -21.45 4.34 17.88
C ASN A 161 -20.09 4.69 17.24
N TRP A 162 -19.54 3.80 16.41
CA TRP A 162 -18.29 4.07 15.69
C TRP A 162 -18.44 5.22 14.70
N MET A 163 -19.54 5.28 13.96
CA MET A 163 -19.83 6.39 13.05
C MET A 163 -19.89 7.73 13.80
N ALA A 164 -20.58 7.78 14.94
CA ALA A 164 -20.63 8.97 15.79
C ALA A 164 -19.25 9.35 16.35
N ASN A 165 -18.47 8.36 16.81
CA ASN A 165 -17.12 8.59 17.33
C ASN A 165 -16.18 9.14 16.24
N LEU A 166 -16.19 8.56 15.04
CA LEU A 166 -15.39 9.03 13.91
C LEU A 166 -15.77 10.46 13.49
N LYS A 167 -17.08 10.80 13.48
CA LYS A 167 -17.54 12.18 13.24
C LYS A 167 -16.96 13.16 14.26
N ARG A 168 -16.95 12.79 15.55
CA ARG A 168 -16.35 13.59 16.62
C ARG A 168 -14.83 13.73 16.44
N LEU A 169 -14.17 12.68 15.97
CA LEU A 169 -12.72 12.64 15.74
C LEU A 169 -12.27 13.28 14.43
N LYS A 170 -13.19 13.65 13.53
CA LYS A 170 -12.89 14.27 12.22
C LYS A 170 -11.93 15.46 12.34
N ASN A 171 -12.05 16.24 13.42
CA ASN A 171 -11.24 17.42 13.69
C ASN A 171 -10.27 17.24 14.88
N ALA A 172 -9.96 15.99 15.25
CA ALA A 172 -9.04 15.71 16.35
C ALA A 172 -7.70 16.40 16.13
N LYS A 173 -7.25 17.14 17.15
CA LYS A 173 -5.91 17.74 17.18
C LYS A 173 -4.94 16.76 17.84
N ASN A 174 -3.72 16.69 17.34
CA ASN A 174 -2.65 15.83 17.86
C ASN A 174 -3.01 14.33 17.82
N ILE A 175 -3.09 13.77 16.62
CA ILE A 175 -3.36 12.35 16.40
C ILE A 175 -2.08 11.55 16.69
N GLN A 176 -2.13 10.72 17.71
CA GLN A 176 -1.05 9.84 18.15
C GLN A 176 -1.62 8.61 18.85
N GLY A 177 -0.86 7.52 18.86
CA GLY A 177 -1.22 6.35 19.65
C GLY A 177 -1.27 6.69 21.14
N ASN A 178 -2.23 6.13 21.86
CA ASN A 178 -2.47 6.43 23.26
C ASN A 178 -1.96 5.33 24.21
N GLY A 179 -1.27 4.32 23.67
CA GLY A 179 -0.84 3.13 24.41
C GLY A 179 -1.98 2.24 24.92
N GLN A 180 -3.25 2.61 24.67
CA GLN A 180 -4.42 1.81 25.05
C GLN A 180 -4.79 0.86 23.91
N GLN A 181 -4.78 -0.42 24.23
CA GLN A 181 -5.19 -1.48 23.33
C GLN A 181 -6.73 -1.56 23.32
N LEU A 182 -7.39 -1.27 22.18
CA LEU A 182 -8.84 -1.45 22.05
C LEU A 182 -9.25 -2.91 21.81
N ALA A 183 -8.30 -3.80 21.45
CA ALA A 183 -8.56 -5.22 21.21
C ALA A 183 -7.38 -6.09 21.70
N PRO A 184 -7.58 -7.05 22.62
CA PRO A 184 -6.52 -7.96 23.06
C PRO A 184 -5.98 -8.83 21.90
N GLY A 185 -4.66 -9.00 21.81
CA GLY A 185 -4.05 -10.13 21.10
C GLY A 185 -3.73 -10.00 19.61
N THR A 186 -3.79 -8.83 18.99
CA THR A 186 -3.31 -8.64 17.60
C THR A 186 -2.12 -7.70 17.56
N ASN A 187 -0.91 -8.23 17.38
CA ASN A 187 0.24 -7.42 16.99
C ASN A 187 -0.07 -6.80 15.62
N SER A 188 -0.02 -5.47 15.54
CA SER A 188 -0.13 -4.79 14.26
C SER A 188 1.05 -5.17 13.36
N ASP A 189 0.79 -5.28 12.06
CA ASP A 189 1.83 -5.44 11.05
C ASP A 189 1.65 -4.47 9.88
N ASN A 190 2.75 -4.21 9.18
CA ASN A 190 2.80 -3.22 8.12
C ASN A 190 2.11 -3.68 6.83
N SER A 191 1.85 -4.97 6.66
CA SER A 191 1.15 -5.49 5.49
C SER A 191 -0.37 -5.32 5.65
N ASN A 192 -0.95 -5.74 6.77
CA ASN A 192 -2.35 -5.50 7.11
C ASN A 192 -2.64 -4.00 7.17
N THR A 193 -1.75 -3.20 7.75
CA THR A 193 -1.87 -1.74 7.78
C THR A 193 -1.91 -1.15 6.38
N GLN A 194 -1.08 -1.61 5.44
CA GLN A 194 -1.10 -1.18 4.04
C GLN A 194 -2.48 -1.40 3.39
N PHE A 195 -3.05 -2.59 3.54
CA PHE A 195 -4.35 -2.91 2.94
C PHE A 195 -5.48 -2.13 3.59
N ALA A 196 -5.47 -1.99 4.91
CA ALA A 196 -6.47 -1.22 5.64
C ALA A 196 -6.48 0.25 5.22
N VAL A 197 -5.33 0.92 5.10
CA VAL A 197 -5.28 2.34 4.68
C VAL A 197 -5.74 2.54 3.24
N LEU A 198 -5.41 1.61 2.33
CA LEU A 198 -5.89 1.65 0.95
C LEU A 198 -7.42 1.49 0.88
N ALA A 199 -7.96 0.52 1.60
CA ALA A 199 -9.40 0.28 1.64
C ALA A 199 -10.15 1.43 2.29
N LEU A 200 -9.65 1.98 3.40
CA LEU A 200 -10.23 3.14 4.07
C LEU A 200 -10.20 4.38 3.19
N TRP A 201 -9.09 4.63 2.48
CA TRP A 201 -8.97 5.75 1.53
C TRP A 201 -10.08 5.71 0.48
N VAL A 202 -10.29 4.54 -0.12
CA VAL A 202 -11.31 4.31 -1.15
C VAL A 202 -12.72 4.40 -0.56
N ALA A 203 -12.96 3.82 0.62
CA ALA A 203 -14.28 3.82 1.26
C ALA A 203 -14.80 5.23 1.61
N ARG A 204 -13.95 6.26 1.62
CA ARG A 204 -14.36 7.66 1.83
C ARG A 204 -15.37 8.16 0.81
N VAL A 205 -15.41 7.58 -0.40
CA VAL A 205 -16.45 7.90 -1.41
C VAL A 205 -17.88 7.56 -0.93
N HIS A 206 -18.00 6.81 0.17
CA HIS A 206 -19.26 6.49 0.82
C HIS A 206 -19.50 7.28 2.11
N ASP A 207 -18.93 8.49 2.26
CA ASP A 207 -19.22 9.43 3.37
C ASP A 207 -18.86 8.93 4.78
N ILE A 208 -17.79 8.13 4.90
CA ILE A 208 -17.31 7.62 6.19
C ILE A 208 -16.14 8.50 6.66
N PRO A 209 -16.21 9.10 7.86
CA PRO A 209 -15.20 10.05 8.33
C PRO A 209 -13.96 9.33 8.91
N VAL A 210 -13.24 8.60 8.06
CA VAL A 210 -12.07 7.77 8.46
C VAL A 210 -10.74 8.52 8.45
N ASP A 211 -10.74 9.84 8.25
CA ASP A 211 -9.54 10.67 8.23
C ASP A 211 -8.68 10.48 9.50
N TYR A 212 -9.34 10.36 10.66
CA TYR A 212 -8.65 10.05 11.92
C TYR A 212 -7.82 8.77 11.82
N CYS A 213 -8.39 7.71 11.24
CA CYS A 213 -7.69 6.42 11.09
C CYS A 213 -6.47 6.54 10.16
N LEU A 214 -6.63 7.27 9.05
CA LEU A 214 -5.55 7.48 8.07
C LEU A 214 -4.40 8.30 8.68
N LEU A 215 -4.72 9.31 9.48
CA LEU A 215 -3.73 10.14 10.16
C LEU A 215 -3.06 9.41 11.34
N LEU A 216 -3.77 8.48 11.99
CA LEU A 216 -3.18 7.63 13.01
C LEU A 216 -2.20 6.61 12.41
N ALA A 217 -2.49 6.11 11.20
CA ALA A 217 -1.54 5.30 10.44
C ALA A 217 -0.29 6.09 10.03
N GLU A 218 -0.42 7.40 9.73
CA GLU A 218 0.74 8.26 9.51
C GLU A 218 1.64 8.30 10.75
N TRP A 219 1.05 8.52 11.92
CA TRP A 219 1.78 8.54 13.19
C TRP A 219 2.50 7.20 13.41
N HIS A 220 1.82 6.08 13.16
CA HIS A 220 2.41 4.74 13.19
C HIS A 220 3.68 4.67 12.34
N PHE A 221 3.60 4.98 11.05
CA PHE A 221 4.76 4.87 10.16
C PHE A 221 5.88 5.86 10.50
N ARG A 222 5.54 7.07 10.93
CA ARG A 222 6.55 8.07 11.34
C ARG A 222 7.33 7.63 12.58
N THR A 223 6.69 6.93 13.52
CA THR A 223 7.31 6.52 14.79
C THR A 223 8.02 5.17 14.73
N THR A 224 7.78 4.39 13.68
CA THR A 224 8.28 3.01 13.55
C THR A 224 9.31 2.83 12.44
N GLN A 225 9.65 3.89 11.70
CA GLN A 225 10.68 3.83 10.67
C GLN A 225 12.06 3.55 11.30
N HIS A 226 12.77 2.57 10.77
CA HIS A 226 14.14 2.30 11.20
C HIS A 226 15.11 3.39 10.71
N SER A 227 16.27 3.49 11.35
CA SER A 227 17.33 4.46 10.98
C SER A 227 17.84 4.29 9.54
N ASN A 228 17.74 3.08 8.98
CA ASN A 228 18.09 2.80 7.58
C ASN A 228 16.99 3.21 6.57
N GLY A 229 15.88 3.78 7.03
CA GLY A 229 14.76 4.24 6.20
C GLY A 229 13.68 3.21 5.89
N GLY A 230 13.90 1.93 6.22
CA GLY A 230 12.93 0.88 5.97
C GLY A 230 11.98 0.63 7.14
N TRP A 231 10.96 -0.19 6.88
CA TRP A 231 10.07 -0.76 7.89
C TRP A 231 10.15 -2.28 7.87
N ASN A 232 10.01 -2.89 9.05
CA ASN A 232 9.95 -4.33 9.23
C ASN A 232 8.51 -4.85 9.07
N TYR A 233 8.29 -6.15 9.25
CA TYR A 233 6.94 -6.72 9.15
C TYR A 233 6.05 -6.34 10.35
N GLY A 234 6.46 -6.68 11.57
CA GLY A 234 5.67 -6.45 12.79
C GLY A 234 6.34 -5.54 13.83
N LEU A 235 5.51 -4.96 14.69
CA LEU A 235 5.97 -4.19 15.86
C LEU A 235 6.35 -5.11 17.02
N ASN A 236 7.51 -5.76 16.96
CA ASN A 236 8.09 -6.36 18.17
C ASN A 236 8.62 -5.25 19.09
N LEU A 237 7.71 -4.59 19.81
CA LEU A 237 8.00 -3.60 20.84
C LEU A 237 8.60 -4.30 22.08
N GLY A 238 9.84 -4.80 21.98
CA GLY A 238 10.59 -5.30 23.14
C GLY A 238 11.51 -6.52 22.98
N GLY A 239 11.76 -7.03 21.76
CA GLY A 239 12.63 -8.20 21.53
C GLY A 239 13.99 -7.87 20.89
N PRO A 240 15.05 -8.70 21.10
CA PRO A 240 16.33 -8.52 20.43
C PRO A 240 16.15 -8.80 18.92
N ALA A 241 16.41 -7.77 18.12
CA ALA A 241 16.24 -7.72 16.65
C ALA A 241 14.85 -8.21 16.18
N GLY A 242 13.87 -7.31 16.12
CA GLY A 242 12.70 -7.52 15.27
C GLY A 242 13.12 -7.82 13.83
N ASP A 243 12.21 -8.38 13.01
CA ASP A 243 12.49 -8.72 11.61
C ASP A 243 13.21 -7.56 10.89
N PRO A 244 14.20 -7.84 10.04
CA PRO A 244 14.87 -6.77 9.32
C PRO A 244 13.87 -6.02 8.43
N PRO A 245 14.08 -4.71 8.20
CA PRO A 245 13.28 -3.99 7.23
C PRO A 245 13.26 -4.66 5.86
N THR A 246 12.08 -4.70 5.21
CA THR A 246 11.91 -5.33 3.90
C THR A 246 11.41 -4.33 2.86
N PRO A 247 11.64 -4.57 1.56
CA PRO A 247 11.20 -3.65 0.51
C PRO A 247 9.68 -3.49 0.46
N SER A 248 8.91 -4.57 0.61
CA SER A 248 7.44 -4.53 0.61
C SER A 248 6.90 -3.71 1.78
N MET A 249 7.42 -3.90 2.99
CA MET A 249 6.98 -3.14 4.18
C MET A 249 7.42 -1.68 4.10
N THR A 250 8.54 -1.41 3.44
CA THR A 250 8.95 -0.03 3.15
C THR A 250 7.99 0.66 2.18
N CYS A 251 7.47 -0.06 1.20
CA CYS A 251 6.37 0.44 0.38
C CYS A 251 5.10 0.68 1.19
N SER A 252 4.76 -0.18 2.16
CA SER A 252 3.63 0.05 3.08
C SER A 252 3.74 1.39 3.79
N GLY A 253 4.91 1.70 4.36
CA GLY A 253 5.17 2.96 5.03
C GLY A 253 5.03 4.17 4.11
N LEU A 254 5.60 4.09 2.90
CA LEU A 254 5.45 5.13 1.88
C LEU A 254 3.98 5.36 1.49
N LEU A 255 3.19 4.30 1.31
CA LEU A 255 1.76 4.44 1.00
C LEU A 255 0.99 5.07 2.16
N GLY A 256 1.26 4.67 3.40
CA GLY A 256 0.66 5.29 4.59
C GLY A 256 0.95 6.79 4.69
N LEU A 257 2.20 7.20 4.47
CA LEU A 257 2.59 8.62 4.44
C LEU A 257 1.92 9.40 3.30
N ALA A 258 1.83 8.80 2.10
CA ALA A 258 1.19 9.44 0.94
C ALA A 258 -0.31 9.65 1.14
N ILE A 259 -0.99 8.62 1.64
CA ILE A 259 -2.42 8.68 1.94
C ILE A 259 -2.70 9.77 2.97
N ALA A 260 -1.94 9.82 4.06
CA ALA A 260 -2.10 10.85 5.08
C ALA A 260 -1.81 12.26 4.56
N TYR A 261 -0.79 12.42 3.69
CA TYR A 261 -0.51 13.68 3.02
C TYR A 261 -1.69 14.12 2.14
N GLY A 262 -2.27 13.20 1.38
CA GLY A 262 -3.50 13.42 0.59
C GLY A 262 -4.67 13.88 1.48
N THR A 263 -4.91 13.17 2.59
CA THR A 263 -5.94 13.51 3.58
C THR A 263 -5.77 14.93 4.11
N LYS A 264 -4.56 15.31 4.54
CA LYS A 264 -4.28 16.67 5.05
C LYS A 264 -4.52 17.75 4.00
N ARG A 265 -4.16 17.48 2.74
CA ARG A 265 -4.39 18.41 1.63
C ARG A 265 -5.87 18.62 1.35
N GLU A 266 -6.66 17.54 1.34
CA GLU A 266 -8.11 17.61 1.15
C GLU A 266 -8.78 18.37 2.31
N GLN A 267 -8.40 18.10 3.56
CA GLN A 267 -8.90 18.84 4.72
C GLN A 267 -8.59 20.35 4.62
N ALA A 268 -7.35 20.70 4.29
CA ALA A 268 -6.95 22.10 4.13
C ALA A 268 -7.70 22.79 2.97
N ALA A 269 -7.96 22.08 1.87
CA ALA A 269 -8.76 22.60 0.75
C ALA A 269 -10.23 22.82 1.15
N SER A 270 -10.84 21.85 1.85
CA SER A 270 -12.22 21.96 2.36
C SER A 270 -12.39 23.16 3.29
N LEU A 271 -11.43 23.38 4.22
CA LEU A 271 -11.46 24.53 5.14
C LEU A 271 -11.34 25.87 4.39
N ARG A 272 -10.54 25.93 3.33
CA ARG A 272 -10.41 27.14 2.48
C ARG A 272 -11.67 27.42 1.68
N ALA A 273 -12.38 26.39 1.24
CA ALA A 273 -13.63 26.50 0.49
C ALA A 273 -14.84 26.86 1.39
N GLY A 274 -14.65 27.05 2.70
CA GLY A 274 -15.75 27.36 3.63
C GLY A 274 -16.63 26.17 3.98
N GLY A 275 -16.17 24.93 3.76
CA GLY A 275 -16.85 23.72 4.25
C GLY A 275 -16.98 23.72 5.78
N ASP A 276 -17.99 22.99 6.30
CA ASP A 276 -18.45 22.95 7.71
C ASP A 276 -17.69 23.91 8.64
N LYS A 277 -18.26 25.10 8.88
CA LYS A 277 -17.82 25.99 9.95
C LYS A 277 -17.82 25.19 11.24
N LEU A 278 -16.64 25.09 11.84
CA LEU A 278 -16.37 24.40 13.10
C LEU A 278 -17.48 24.68 14.11
N GLU A 279 -18.21 23.65 14.52
CA GLU A 279 -18.95 23.71 15.78
C GLU A 279 -17.92 23.83 16.91
N GLY A 280 -17.83 25.03 17.49
CA GLY A 280 -16.84 25.37 18.51
C GLY A 280 -15.67 26.20 17.99
N GLY A 281 -15.90 27.51 17.82
CA GLY A 281 -14.89 28.57 17.87
C GLY A 281 -13.66 28.42 16.96
N ALA A 282 -13.64 29.20 15.86
CA ALA A 282 -12.48 29.56 15.00
C ALA A 282 -11.16 28.80 15.27
N ALA A 283 -11.13 27.50 14.99
CA ALA A 283 -9.89 26.75 14.90
C ALA A 283 -9.13 27.23 13.65
N LYS A 284 -7.92 27.76 13.86
CA LYS A 284 -7.00 28.08 12.77
C LYS A 284 -6.79 26.82 11.91
N PRO A 285 -6.77 26.95 10.57
CA PRO A 285 -6.58 25.82 9.67
C PRO A 285 -5.29 25.08 10.03
N MET A 286 -5.32 23.75 9.97
CA MET A 286 -4.09 22.96 9.98
C MET A 286 -3.23 23.50 8.83
N PRO A 287 -1.97 23.91 9.08
CA PRO A 287 -1.12 24.37 7.99
C PRO A 287 -1.07 23.29 6.92
N LEU A 288 -1.21 23.68 5.64
CA LEU A 288 -0.80 22.78 4.56
C LEU A 288 0.60 22.24 4.91
N PRO A 289 0.92 20.99 4.58
CA PRO A 289 2.32 20.57 4.55
C PRO A 289 3.10 21.66 3.79
N ARG A 290 4.00 22.36 4.49
CA ARG A 290 4.76 23.50 3.92
C ARG A 290 5.71 23.06 2.81
N PHE A 291 5.80 21.76 2.59
CA PHE A 291 6.80 21.07 1.80
C PHE A 291 6.12 20.02 0.91
N ASP A 292 6.69 19.83 -0.27
CA ASP A 292 6.35 18.71 -1.15
C ASP A 292 6.62 17.39 -0.41
N ILE A 293 5.77 16.38 -0.58
CA ILE A 293 5.93 15.09 0.10
C ILE A 293 7.29 14.44 -0.24
N ASP A 294 7.83 14.73 -1.43
CA ASP A 294 9.16 14.26 -1.87
C ASP A 294 10.33 14.88 -1.08
N SER A 295 10.08 15.98 -0.36
CA SER A 295 11.06 16.59 0.55
C SER A 295 10.91 16.15 2.00
N ASP A 296 9.93 15.29 2.31
CA ASP A 296 9.80 14.67 3.64
C ASP A 296 10.99 13.72 3.87
N GLN A 297 11.69 13.90 4.99
CA GLN A 297 12.89 13.11 5.30
C GLN A 297 12.60 11.61 5.44
N ALA A 298 11.44 11.23 5.98
CA ALA A 298 11.07 9.81 6.09
C ALA A 298 10.86 9.20 4.70
N VAL A 299 10.24 9.95 3.79
CA VAL A 299 10.03 9.56 2.39
C VAL A 299 11.37 9.40 1.66
N GLN A 300 12.30 10.35 1.82
CA GLN A 300 13.62 10.27 1.18
C GLN A 300 14.44 9.07 1.65
N ARG A 301 14.47 8.81 2.96
CA ARG A 301 15.15 7.63 3.51
C ARG A 301 14.55 6.32 2.99
N ALA A 302 13.22 6.24 2.92
CA ALA A 302 12.53 5.09 2.40
C ALA A 302 12.79 4.88 0.90
N LYS A 303 12.80 5.95 0.10
CA LYS A 303 13.17 5.90 -1.32
C LYS A 303 14.59 5.38 -1.52
N ALA A 304 15.55 5.84 -0.71
CA ALA A 304 16.93 5.35 -0.73
C ALA A 304 17.03 3.86 -0.35
N PHE A 305 16.26 3.42 0.65
CA PHE A 305 16.17 2.00 1.01
C PHE A 305 15.66 1.15 -0.17
N LEU A 306 14.62 1.61 -0.87
CA LEU A 306 14.09 0.92 -2.05
C LEU A 306 15.09 0.90 -3.21
N ALA A 307 15.80 2.01 -3.47
CA ALA A 307 16.87 2.04 -4.47
C ALA A 307 17.96 1.00 -4.21
N GLY A 308 18.39 0.85 -2.94
CA GLY A 308 19.31 -0.21 -2.53
C GLY A 308 18.73 -1.62 -2.72
N SER A 309 17.42 -1.77 -2.53
CA SER A 309 16.73 -3.05 -2.69
C SER A 309 16.59 -3.46 -4.16
N LEU A 310 16.35 -2.51 -5.08
CA LEU A 310 16.25 -2.77 -6.51
C LEU A 310 17.57 -3.22 -7.15
N ARG A 311 18.71 -3.00 -6.48
CA ARG A 311 20.04 -3.47 -6.90
C ARG A 311 20.33 -4.91 -6.49
N LYS A 312 19.48 -5.51 -5.65
CA LYS A 312 19.61 -6.89 -5.19
C LYS A 312 19.11 -7.85 -6.26
N GLN A 313 19.57 -9.11 -6.17
CA GLN A 313 19.01 -10.17 -6.99
C GLN A 313 17.56 -10.44 -6.57
N ARG A 314 16.71 -10.81 -7.53
CA ARG A 314 15.30 -11.17 -7.27
C ARG A 314 15.17 -12.19 -6.13
N THR A 315 16.02 -13.20 -6.10
CA THR A 315 16.05 -14.30 -5.12
C THR A 315 16.36 -13.83 -3.70
N GLU A 316 16.95 -12.65 -3.54
CA GLU A 316 17.29 -12.04 -2.25
C GLU A 316 16.12 -11.21 -1.68
N ILE A 317 15.06 -10.99 -2.45
CA ILE A 317 13.91 -10.18 -2.06
C ILE A 317 12.75 -11.10 -1.64
N PRO A 318 12.39 -11.14 -0.34
CA PRO A 318 11.27 -11.96 0.12
C PRO A 318 9.95 -11.45 -0.45
N HIS A 319 9.04 -12.38 -0.74
CA HIS A 319 7.71 -12.08 -1.31
C HIS A 319 7.77 -11.13 -2.52
N PHE A 320 8.72 -11.37 -3.44
CA PHE A 320 9.07 -10.47 -4.54
C PHE A 320 7.87 -9.96 -5.36
N LEU A 321 6.89 -10.81 -5.69
CA LEU A 321 5.68 -10.37 -6.42
C LEU A 321 4.84 -9.38 -5.62
N TYR A 322 4.72 -9.59 -4.31
CA TYR A 322 4.04 -8.63 -3.43
C TYR A 322 4.84 -7.33 -3.30
N PHE A 323 6.18 -7.40 -3.26
CA PHE A 323 7.01 -6.21 -3.36
C PHE A 323 6.75 -5.43 -4.65
N LEU A 324 6.75 -6.07 -5.82
CA LEU A 324 6.46 -5.38 -7.09
C LEU A 324 5.06 -4.74 -7.11
N TRP A 325 4.06 -5.46 -6.58
CA TRP A 325 2.69 -4.93 -6.43
C TRP A 325 2.64 -3.66 -5.57
N SER A 326 3.40 -3.62 -4.48
CA SER A 326 3.49 -2.45 -3.61
C SER A 326 4.36 -1.33 -4.23
N LEU A 327 5.45 -1.69 -4.91
CA LEU A 327 6.36 -0.76 -5.59
C LEU A 327 5.65 0.03 -6.68
N GLU A 328 4.85 -0.63 -7.51
CA GLU A 328 4.02 0.00 -8.55
C GLU A 328 3.13 1.09 -7.92
N ARG A 329 2.39 0.76 -6.86
CA ARG A 329 1.49 1.70 -6.17
C ARG A 329 2.24 2.89 -5.61
N VAL A 330 3.37 2.67 -4.96
CA VAL A 330 4.24 3.76 -4.47
C VAL A 330 4.68 4.63 -5.64
N SER A 331 5.25 4.03 -6.68
CA SER A 331 5.83 4.76 -7.81
C SER A 331 4.79 5.60 -8.53
N VAL A 332 3.58 5.06 -8.74
CA VAL A 332 2.45 5.79 -9.33
C VAL A 332 1.96 6.90 -8.40
N THR A 333 1.80 6.62 -7.10
CA THR A 333 1.30 7.60 -6.12
C THR A 333 2.23 8.80 -5.97
N TYR A 334 3.53 8.56 -5.86
CA TYR A 334 4.56 9.60 -5.76
C TYR A 334 4.98 10.15 -7.13
N ARG A 335 4.51 9.57 -8.23
CA ARG A 335 4.92 9.91 -9.61
C ARG A 335 6.42 9.78 -9.84
N TRP A 336 7.06 8.85 -9.14
CA TRP A 336 8.48 8.56 -9.34
C TRP A 336 8.67 7.73 -10.60
N LYS A 337 9.57 8.19 -11.47
CA LYS A 337 9.97 7.47 -12.69
C LYS A 337 11.09 6.47 -12.41
N ASP A 338 11.96 6.80 -11.48
CA ASP A 338 13.10 6.00 -11.11
C ASP A 338 13.42 6.06 -9.61
N TYR A 339 14.24 5.10 -9.20
CA TYR A 339 14.87 5.04 -7.89
C TYR A 339 16.39 5.05 -8.09
N ASP A 340 16.98 6.25 -8.01
CA ASP A 340 18.43 6.44 -8.13
C ASP A 340 18.96 5.91 -9.48
N GLY A 341 18.28 6.34 -10.56
CA GLY A 341 18.59 5.95 -11.94
C GLY A 341 18.02 4.61 -12.39
N ILE A 342 17.38 3.85 -11.49
CA ILE A 342 16.71 2.59 -11.84
C ILE A 342 15.26 2.87 -12.22
N ASP A 343 14.94 2.77 -13.52
CA ASP A 343 13.56 2.75 -14.00
C ASP A 343 12.83 1.53 -13.41
N TRP A 344 11.89 1.79 -12.49
CA TRP A 344 11.21 0.73 -11.75
C TRP A 344 10.27 -0.10 -12.65
N TYR A 345 9.70 0.53 -13.68
CA TYR A 345 8.79 -0.12 -14.60
C TYR A 345 9.57 -1.08 -15.50
N ALA A 346 10.67 -0.59 -16.08
CA ALA A 346 11.57 -1.43 -16.87
C ALA A 346 12.19 -2.56 -16.04
N TYR A 347 12.60 -2.27 -14.80
CA TYR A 347 13.10 -3.28 -13.87
C TYR A 347 12.07 -4.39 -13.62
N GLY A 348 10.86 -4.02 -13.17
CA GLY A 348 9.82 -4.98 -12.79
C GLY A 348 9.32 -5.78 -13.98
N SER A 349 8.99 -5.11 -15.10
CA SER A 349 8.44 -5.77 -16.28
C SER A 349 9.44 -6.74 -16.91
N ASN A 350 10.72 -6.40 -17.02
CA ASN A 350 11.71 -7.32 -17.58
C ASN A 350 11.89 -8.58 -16.73
N ILE A 351 11.89 -8.44 -15.39
CA ILE A 351 11.97 -9.61 -14.50
C ILE A 351 10.74 -10.50 -14.67
N LEU A 352 9.53 -9.93 -14.64
CA LEU A 352 8.29 -10.69 -14.80
C LEU A 352 8.21 -11.40 -16.16
N LEU A 353 8.62 -10.72 -17.24
CA LEU A 353 8.61 -11.27 -18.58
C LEU A 353 9.65 -12.39 -18.78
N ASN A 354 10.74 -12.39 -18.02
CA ASN A 354 11.76 -13.42 -18.07
C ASN A 354 11.40 -14.64 -17.20
N ASP A 355 10.67 -14.42 -16.12
CA ASP A 355 10.19 -15.47 -15.21
C ASP A 355 8.90 -16.15 -15.67
N GLN A 356 8.18 -15.55 -16.63
CA GLN A 356 6.90 -16.08 -17.08
C GLN A 356 7.06 -17.50 -17.63
N GLN A 357 6.44 -18.46 -16.94
CA GLN A 357 6.35 -19.84 -17.41
C GLN A 357 5.51 -19.87 -18.70
N ARG A 358 6.10 -20.43 -19.76
CA ARG A 358 5.48 -20.51 -21.10
C ARG A 358 4.48 -21.64 -21.19
#